data_AF-A0A7Z0EL56-F1
#
_entry.id   AF-A0A7Z0EL56-F1
#
_cell.length_a   1.000
_cell.length_b   1.000
_cell.length_c   1.000
_cell.angle_alpha   90.00
_cell.angle_beta   90.00
_cell.angle_gamma   90.00
#
_symmetry.space_group_name_H-M   'P 1'
#
loop_
_entity.id
_entity.type
_entity.pdbx_description
1 polymer ?
#
loop_
_entity_poly.entity_id
_entity_poly.type
_entity_poly.pdbx_seq_one_letter_code
_entity_poly.pdbx_strand_id
1 'polypeptide(L)'
;MAKKKTAEERRRRAAEMRAQRLKEERRKKILTISGVSLAAALVLGLLAFAIFMEIRSRNISGVEEYTVGSYAHVDVGQRVDYEQSPPVGGDHWAYWQNCGVYSEALTNEFAVHSLEHGAVWITYEPDLPQDEIDALDSLYSPGDYLVVSPYEGEMDAPIVASSWGRQVTAETADDQDLTRFVQRYERGTDVPEPGASCSGGVAETATEIDAALAEGEQVGGEGMSDESAEDTGGAEGTEESEETGGSEDTEGSEGSENTEDGSTDEE
;
A
#
# COMPACT_ATOMS: atom_id res chain seq x y z
N MET A 1 38.00 -3.93 83.41
CA MET A 1 36.83 -3.37 82.69
C MET A 1 37.07 -3.02 81.21
N ALA A 2 38.31 -2.97 80.72
CA ALA A 2 38.63 -2.57 79.32
C ALA A 2 38.18 -3.56 78.22
N LYS A 3 38.18 -4.87 78.48
CA LYS A 3 37.75 -5.91 77.50
C LYS A 3 36.24 -5.91 77.19
N LYS A 4 35.41 -5.36 78.09
CA LYS A 4 33.94 -5.34 77.94
C LYS A 4 33.49 -4.22 76.98
N LYS A 5 34.14 -3.05 77.05
CA LYS A 5 33.90 -1.91 76.13
C LYS A 5 34.16 -2.25 74.66
N THR A 6 35.16 -3.07 74.38
CA THR A 6 35.53 -3.50 73.00
C THR A 6 34.58 -4.54 72.40
N ALA A 7 33.82 -5.27 73.21
CA ALA A 7 32.82 -6.23 72.72
C ALA A 7 31.49 -5.54 72.36
N GLU A 8 31.10 -4.53 73.13
CA GLU A 8 29.90 -3.72 72.91
C GLU A 8 30.01 -2.86 71.65
N GLU A 9 31.16 -2.24 71.41
CA GLU A 9 31.41 -1.44 70.21
C GLU A 9 31.37 -2.29 68.92
N ARG A 10 31.89 -3.54 68.97
CA ARG A 10 31.78 -4.50 67.87
C ARG A 10 30.33 -4.91 67.60
N ARG A 11 29.51 -5.08 68.64
CA ARG A 11 28.07 -5.35 68.50
C ARG A 11 27.32 -4.16 67.90
N ARG A 12 27.66 -2.93 68.30
CA ARG A 12 27.06 -1.71 67.74
C ARG A 12 27.39 -1.54 66.25
N ARG A 13 28.67 -1.67 65.87
CA ARG A 13 29.09 -1.64 64.46
C ARG A 13 28.43 -2.75 63.65
N ALA A 14 28.33 -3.96 64.18
CA ALA A 14 27.62 -5.05 63.52
C ALA A 14 26.11 -4.76 63.35
N ALA A 15 25.47 -4.11 64.33
CA ALA A 15 24.07 -3.70 64.24
C ALA A 15 23.86 -2.57 63.22
N GLU A 16 24.76 -1.58 63.19
CA GLU A 16 24.74 -0.48 62.21
C GLU A 16 24.92 -1.00 60.77
N MET A 17 25.89 -1.89 60.54
CA MET A 17 26.10 -2.53 59.23
C MET A 17 24.91 -3.38 58.79
N ARG A 18 24.29 -4.13 59.71
CA ARG A 18 23.06 -4.88 59.43
C ARG A 18 21.90 -3.94 59.08
N ALA A 19 21.74 -2.84 59.81
CA ALA A 19 20.70 -1.85 59.54
C ALA A 19 20.91 -1.16 58.18
N GLN A 20 22.15 -0.86 57.79
CA GLN A 20 22.49 -0.32 56.46
C GLN A 20 22.18 -1.32 55.34
N ARG A 21 22.63 -2.58 55.47
CA ARG A 21 22.32 -3.64 54.50
C ARG A 21 20.83 -3.84 54.31
N LEU A 22 20.05 -3.88 55.39
CA LEU A 22 18.59 -3.99 55.32
C LEU A 22 17.94 -2.77 54.62
N LYS A 23 18.47 -1.55 54.83
CA LYS A 23 17.99 -0.35 54.12
C LYS A 23 18.31 -0.41 52.63
N GLU A 24 19.52 -0.84 52.26
CA GLU A 24 19.92 -1.01 50.86
C GLU A 24 19.12 -2.10 50.17
N GLU A 25 18.92 -3.25 50.81
CA GLU A 25 18.07 -4.32 50.29
C GLU A 25 16.62 -3.86 50.10
N ARG A 26 16.06 -3.11 51.07
CA ARG A 26 14.72 -2.53 50.94
C ARG A 26 14.67 -1.53 49.79
N ARG A 27 15.65 -0.64 49.65
CA ARG A 27 15.72 0.34 48.55
C ARG A 27 15.83 -0.36 47.21
N LYS A 28 16.70 -1.37 47.08
CA LYS A 28 16.85 -2.18 45.86
C LYS A 28 15.53 -2.87 45.52
N LYS A 29 14.89 -3.55 46.48
CA LYS A 29 13.59 -4.21 46.29
C LYS A 29 12.51 -3.22 45.85
N ILE A 30 12.42 -2.06 46.50
CA ILE A 30 11.46 -1.01 46.12
C ILE A 30 11.71 -0.54 44.69
N LEU A 31 12.96 -0.22 44.33
CA LEU A 31 13.32 0.23 42.99
C LEU A 31 13.03 -0.83 41.93
N THR A 32 13.31 -2.10 42.21
CA THR A 32 13.01 -3.21 41.29
C THR A 32 11.51 -3.38 41.12
N ILE A 33 10.73 -3.42 42.21
CA ILE A 33 9.27 -3.57 42.15
C ILE A 33 8.63 -2.39 41.45
N SER A 34 9.06 -1.15 41.74
CA SER A 34 8.52 0.04 41.07
C SER A 34 8.85 0.05 39.59
N GLY A 35 10.08 -0.33 39.21
CA GLY A 35 10.48 -0.43 37.81
C GLY A 35 9.67 -1.48 37.05
N VAL A 36 9.53 -2.68 37.61
CA VAL A 36 8.72 -3.76 37.02
C VAL A 36 7.24 -3.35 36.93
N SER A 37 6.70 -2.72 37.97
CA SER A 37 5.29 -2.29 37.97
C SER A 37 5.03 -1.20 36.94
N LEU A 38 5.95 -0.23 36.80
CA LEU A 38 5.85 0.80 35.77
C LEU A 38 5.94 0.19 34.37
N ALA A 39 6.89 -0.72 34.13
CA ALA A 39 7.01 -1.41 32.87
C ALA A 39 5.74 -2.22 32.53
N ALA A 40 5.19 -2.96 33.50
CA ALA A 40 3.95 -3.70 33.33
C ALA A 40 2.76 -2.78 33.01
N ALA A 41 2.64 -1.64 33.71
CA ALA A 41 1.58 -0.66 33.45
C ALA A 41 1.69 -0.04 32.05
N LEU A 42 2.92 0.26 31.59
CA LEU A 42 3.15 0.76 30.23
C LEU A 42 2.77 -0.28 29.17
N VAL A 43 3.17 -1.53 29.36
CA VAL A 43 2.81 -2.62 28.44
C VAL A 43 1.29 -2.80 28.38
N LEU A 44 0.61 -2.86 29.53
CA LEU A 44 -0.85 -2.97 29.57
C LEU A 44 -1.54 -1.76 28.96
N GLY A 45 -1.01 -0.55 29.17
CA GLY A 45 -1.52 0.68 28.58
C GLY A 45 -1.41 0.70 27.06
N LEU A 46 -0.26 0.30 26.52
CA LEU A 46 -0.05 0.17 25.06
C LEU A 46 -0.96 -0.91 24.46
N LEU A 47 -1.13 -2.04 25.15
CA LEU A 47 -1.99 -3.12 24.68
C LEU A 47 -3.47 -2.72 24.68
N ALA A 48 -3.92 -2.02 25.73
CA ALA A 48 -5.28 -1.47 25.79
C ALA A 48 -5.49 -0.38 24.73
N PHE A 49 -4.50 0.47 24.47
CA PHE A 49 -4.55 1.49 23.43
C PHE A 49 -4.64 0.86 22.03
N ALA A 50 -3.84 -0.17 21.74
CA ALA A 50 -3.89 -0.90 20.48
C ALA A 50 -5.27 -1.55 20.26
N ILE A 51 -5.82 -2.22 21.28
CA ILE A 51 -7.17 -2.81 21.22
C ILE A 51 -8.24 -1.72 21.01
N PHE A 52 -8.12 -0.59 21.69
CA PHE A 52 -9.06 0.53 21.52
C PHE A 52 -9.01 1.11 20.11
N MET A 53 -7.82 1.32 19.55
CA MET A 53 -7.63 1.78 18.18
C MET A 53 -8.19 0.80 17.17
N GLU A 54 -7.98 -0.51 17.37
CA GLU A 54 -8.55 -1.58 16.54
C GLU A 54 -10.09 -1.59 16.56
N ILE A 55 -10.70 -1.39 17.72
CA ILE A 55 -12.17 -1.30 17.80
C ILE A 55 -12.68 -0.06 17.06
N ARG A 56 -11.95 1.06 17.13
CA ARG A 56 -12.31 2.31 16.46
C ARG A 56 -12.18 2.20 14.94
N SER A 57 -11.13 1.56 14.42
CA SER A 57 -10.93 1.38 12.97
C SER A 57 -12.02 0.51 12.36
N ARG A 58 -12.55 -0.47 13.12
CA ARG A 58 -13.58 -1.39 12.64
C ARG A 58 -14.99 -0.81 12.56
N ASN A 59 -15.28 0.30 13.24
CA ASN A 59 -16.63 0.85 13.29
C ASN A 59 -16.82 1.99 12.29
N ILE A 60 -16.99 1.66 11.02
CA ILE A 60 -17.21 2.63 9.95
C ILE A 60 -18.72 2.86 9.81
N SER A 61 -19.18 4.08 10.04
CA SER A 61 -20.59 4.45 9.87
C SER A 61 -20.91 4.62 8.39
N GLY A 62 -22.13 4.28 7.98
CA GLY A 62 -22.60 4.50 6.61
C GLY A 62 -22.04 3.52 5.57
N VAL A 63 -21.31 2.47 5.99
CA VAL A 63 -20.92 1.41 5.05
C VAL A 63 -22.14 0.60 4.63
N GLU A 64 -22.36 0.55 3.34
CA GLU A 64 -23.33 -0.32 2.71
C GLU A 64 -22.61 -1.53 2.10
N GLU A 65 -23.21 -2.71 2.24
CA GLU A 65 -22.70 -3.96 1.70
C GLU A 65 -23.66 -4.52 0.65
N TYR A 66 -23.09 -4.96 -0.46
CA TYR A 66 -23.79 -5.42 -1.65
C TYR A 66 -23.35 -6.83 -2.00
N THR A 67 -24.31 -7.66 -2.45
CA THR A 67 -23.98 -8.98 -3.00
C THR A 67 -23.61 -8.83 -4.47
N VAL A 68 -22.32 -8.97 -4.79
CA VAL A 68 -21.85 -8.99 -6.18
C VAL A 68 -22.13 -10.37 -6.77
N GLY A 69 -22.97 -10.42 -7.81
CA GLY A 69 -23.47 -11.68 -8.36
C GLY A 69 -22.49 -12.41 -9.30
N SER A 70 -21.84 -11.66 -10.18
CA SER A 70 -20.90 -12.18 -11.19
C SER A 70 -19.64 -11.30 -11.21
N TYR A 71 -18.53 -11.87 -11.67
CA TYR A 71 -17.21 -11.25 -11.76
C TYR A 71 -16.49 -11.75 -13.02
N ALA A 72 -17.23 -12.00 -14.10
CA ALA A 72 -16.66 -12.50 -15.33
C ALA A 72 -15.93 -11.37 -16.07
N HIS A 73 -14.76 -11.72 -16.64
CA HIS A 73 -14.13 -10.88 -17.64
C HIS A 73 -14.98 -10.89 -18.92
N VAL A 74 -15.43 -9.71 -19.34
CA VAL A 74 -16.08 -9.48 -20.63
C VAL A 74 -15.10 -8.84 -21.61
N ASP A 75 -15.45 -8.87 -22.90
CA ASP A 75 -14.59 -8.32 -23.95
C ASP A 75 -14.40 -6.81 -23.76
N VAL A 76 -13.18 -6.33 -23.99
CA VAL A 76 -12.88 -4.89 -24.02
C VAL A 76 -13.75 -4.21 -25.07
N GLY A 77 -14.37 -3.09 -24.71
CA GLY A 77 -15.39 -2.40 -25.49
C GLY A 77 -16.83 -2.82 -25.18
N GLN A 78 -17.06 -3.94 -24.50
CA GLN A 78 -18.39 -4.32 -24.03
C GLN A 78 -18.70 -3.61 -22.72
N ARG A 79 -19.58 -2.59 -22.76
CA ARG A 79 -20.00 -1.88 -21.54
C ARG A 79 -20.86 -2.74 -20.62
N VAL A 80 -20.67 -2.55 -19.32
CA VAL A 80 -21.41 -3.24 -18.26
C VAL A 80 -22.35 -2.26 -17.57
N ASP A 81 -23.59 -2.71 -17.34
CA ASP A 81 -24.61 -1.96 -16.60
C ASP A 81 -24.53 -2.35 -15.12
N TYR A 82 -24.03 -1.43 -14.29
CA TYR A 82 -23.84 -1.64 -12.85
C TYR A 82 -25.04 -1.12 -12.06
N GLU A 83 -25.44 -1.85 -11.02
CA GLU A 83 -26.57 -1.44 -10.17
C GLU A 83 -26.21 -0.27 -9.25
N GLN A 84 -24.94 -0.20 -8.82
CA GLN A 84 -24.42 0.89 -7.98
C GLN A 84 -23.64 1.90 -8.84
N SER A 85 -23.73 3.17 -8.48
CA SER A 85 -23.01 4.27 -9.13
C SER A 85 -22.33 5.14 -8.07
N PRO A 86 -20.99 5.16 -7.98
CA PRO A 86 -20.04 4.34 -8.74
C PRO A 86 -20.18 2.83 -8.46
N PRO A 87 -19.69 1.97 -9.36
CA PRO A 87 -19.74 0.52 -9.18
C PRO A 87 -19.00 0.04 -7.94
N VAL A 88 -19.49 -1.05 -7.36
CA VAL A 88 -18.85 -1.77 -6.23
C VAL A 88 -18.31 -3.15 -6.64
N GLY A 89 -18.41 -3.53 -7.90
CA GLY A 89 -18.08 -4.88 -8.37
C GLY A 89 -19.02 -5.31 -9.50
N GLY A 90 -18.72 -6.43 -10.14
CA GLY A 90 -19.52 -6.98 -11.22
C GLY A 90 -18.67 -7.62 -12.31
N ASP A 91 -19.30 -7.97 -13.42
CA ASP A 91 -18.59 -8.28 -14.66
C ASP A 91 -17.81 -7.04 -15.11
N HIS A 92 -16.62 -7.24 -15.67
CA HIS A 92 -15.70 -6.14 -15.97
C HIS A 92 -14.67 -6.56 -17.03
N TRP A 93 -13.78 -5.65 -17.47
CA TRP A 93 -12.83 -5.96 -18.55
C TRP A 93 -11.60 -6.70 -18.03
N ALA A 94 -10.91 -7.45 -18.88
CA ALA A 94 -9.80 -8.33 -18.47
C ALA A 94 -8.52 -7.62 -18.00
N TYR A 95 -8.43 -6.29 -18.12
CA TYR A 95 -7.30 -5.51 -17.61
C TYR A 95 -7.76 -4.63 -16.45
N TRP A 96 -6.85 -4.23 -15.57
CA TRP A 96 -7.15 -3.36 -14.44
C TRP A 96 -6.65 -1.94 -14.68
N GLN A 97 -7.31 -0.97 -14.04
CA GLN A 97 -6.78 0.38 -13.91
C GLN A 97 -5.61 0.38 -12.91
N ASN A 98 -4.53 1.07 -13.25
CA ASN A 98 -3.46 1.33 -12.29
C ASN A 98 -4.00 2.12 -11.09
N CYS A 99 -3.64 1.71 -9.88
CA CYS A 99 -3.87 2.50 -8.69
C CYS A 99 -3.05 3.81 -8.76
N GLY A 100 -3.68 4.91 -8.37
CA GLY A 100 -3.16 6.25 -8.57
C GLY A 100 -4.23 7.34 -8.49
N VAL A 101 -3.77 8.58 -8.67
CA VAL A 101 -4.60 9.78 -8.74
C VAL A 101 -4.76 10.18 -10.20
N TYR A 102 -5.99 10.49 -10.61
CA TYR A 102 -6.36 10.85 -11.97
C TYR A 102 -7.16 12.15 -11.98
N SER A 103 -6.80 13.07 -12.87
CA SER A 103 -7.50 14.35 -13.04
C SER A 103 -8.78 14.26 -13.88
N GLU A 104 -9.01 13.10 -14.52
CA GLU A 104 -10.15 12.84 -15.41
C GLU A 104 -10.79 11.50 -15.05
N ALA A 105 -12.03 11.30 -15.49
CA ALA A 105 -12.79 10.10 -15.14
C ALA A 105 -12.18 8.85 -15.77
N LEU A 106 -12.46 7.72 -15.15
CA LEU A 106 -11.94 6.41 -15.53
C LEU A 106 -13.03 5.54 -16.11
N THR A 107 -12.63 4.58 -16.95
CA THR A 107 -13.54 3.55 -17.45
C THR A 107 -13.92 2.61 -16.31
N ASN A 108 -15.21 2.55 -15.99
CA ASN A 108 -15.76 1.75 -14.88
C ASN A 108 -15.25 0.31 -14.88
N GLU A 109 -15.22 -0.35 -16.04
CA GLU A 109 -14.81 -1.75 -16.18
C GLU A 109 -13.32 -1.98 -15.81
N PHE A 110 -12.44 -1.00 -16.05
CA PHE A 110 -11.05 -1.09 -15.59
C PHE A 110 -10.92 -0.82 -14.10
N ALA A 111 -11.65 0.16 -13.56
CA ALA A 111 -11.64 0.47 -12.15
C ALA A 111 -12.25 -0.68 -11.30
N VAL A 112 -13.31 -1.33 -11.78
CA VAL A 112 -13.94 -2.50 -11.13
C VAL A 112 -12.99 -3.68 -11.03
N HIS A 113 -12.17 -3.93 -12.06
CA HIS A 113 -11.12 -4.94 -11.98
C HIS A 113 -10.11 -4.61 -10.87
N SER A 114 -9.73 -3.34 -10.71
CA SER A 114 -8.87 -2.93 -9.60
C SER A 114 -9.53 -3.19 -8.24
N LEU A 115 -10.85 -3.02 -8.12
CA LEU A 115 -11.58 -3.41 -6.90
C LEU A 115 -11.51 -4.93 -6.65
N GLU A 116 -11.55 -5.76 -7.71
CA GLU A 116 -11.40 -7.21 -7.61
C GLU A 116 -10.04 -7.61 -7.01
N HIS A 117 -8.99 -6.83 -7.31
CA HIS A 117 -7.64 -6.99 -6.77
C HIS A 117 -7.50 -6.49 -5.32
N GLY A 118 -8.54 -5.88 -4.77
CA GLY A 118 -8.57 -5.34 -3.42
C GLY A 118 -8.24 -3.84 -3.36
N ALA A 119 -8.41 -3.10 -4.45
CA ALA A 119 -8.35 -1.65 -4.41
C ALA A 119 -9.60 -1.03 -3.78
N VAL A 120 -9.41 0.19 -3.30
CA VAL A 120 -10.48 1.14 -3.02
C VAL A 120 -10.47 2.18 -4.13
N TRP A 121 -11.64 2.52 -4.65
CA TRP A 121 -11.81 3.62 -5.60
C TRP A 121 -12.59 4.74 -4.93
N ILE A 122 -11.92 5.85 -4.68
CA ILE A 122 -12.54 7.11 -4.30
C ILE A 122 -12.91 7.85 -5.56
N THR A 123 -14.20 8.09 -5.73
CA THR A 123 -14.73 9.00 -6.74
C THR A 123 -15.23 10.28 -6.10
N TYR A 124 -15.20 11.36 -6.86
CA TYR A 124 -15.79 12.63 -6.47
C TYR A 124 -16.55 13.30 -7.61
N GLU A 125 -17.51 14.17 -7.26
CA GLU A 125 -18.21 15.02 -8.21
C GLU A 125 -17.22 15.96 -8.94
N PRO A 126 -17.29 16.11 -10.28
CA PRO A 126 -16.32 16.93 -11.03
C PRO A 126 -16.21 18.40 -10.60
N ASP A 127 -17.21 18.95 -9.90
CA ASP A 127 -17.24 20.32 -9.38
C ASP A 127 -16.90 20.43 -7.88
N LEU A 128 -16.40 19.35 -7.26
CA LEU A 128 -15.89 19.35 -5.89
C LEU A 128 -14.82 20.45 -5.70
N PRO A 129 -14.81 21.19 -4.57
CA PRO A 129 -13.80 22.22 -4.32
C PRO A 129 -12.37 21.67 -4.40
N GLN A 130 -11.46 22.46 -4.98
CA GLN A 130 -10.08 22.02 -5.21
C GLN A 130 -9.34 21.62 -3.92
N ASP A 131 -9.63 22.26 -2.79
CA ASP A 131 -9.02 21.91 -1.50
C ASP A 131 -9.48 20.55 -0.96
N GLU A 132 -10.71 20.14 -1.29
CA GLU A 132 -11.22 18.80 -1.01
C GLU A 132 -10.57 17.77 -1.95
N ILE A 133 -10.44 18.09 -3.25
CA ILE A 133 -9.73 17.23 -4.22
C ILE A 133 -8.27 17.01 -3.79
N ASP A 134 -7.55 18.09 -3.46
CA ASP A 134 -6.16 18.01 -2.98
C ASP A 134 -6.04 17.15 -1.72
N ALA A 135 -7.06 17.18 -0.84
CA ALA A 135 -7.12 16.34 0.35
C ALA A 135 -7.33 14.86 0.01
N LEU A 136 -8.21 14.53 -0.95
CA LEU A 136 -8.40 13.16 -1.44
C LEU A 136 -7.14 12.62 -2.12
N ASP A 137 -6.51 13.41 -2.99
CA ASP A 137 -5.27 13.06 -3.67
C ASP A 137 -4.14 12.75 -2.67
N SER A 138 -4.11 13.48 -1.55
CA SER A 138 -3.13 13.28 -0.49
C SER A 138 -3.27 11.96 0.28
N LEU A 139 -4.41 11.26 0.12
CA LEU A 139 -4.61 9.93 0.69
C LEU A 139 -3.78 8.86 -0.03
N TYR A 140 -3.41 9.08 -1.29
CA TYR A 140 -2.64 8.15 -2.08
C TYR A 140 -1.14 8.29 -1.88
N SER A 141 -0.45 7.16 -1.68
CA SER A 141 0.99 7.03 -1.80
C SER A 141 1.36 6.00 -2.88
N PRO A 142 2.50 6.17 -3.58
CA PRO A 142 2.94 5.20 -4.57
C PRO A 142 3.02 3.77 -4.03
N GLY A 143 2.25 2.86 -4.65
CA GLY A 143 2.16 1.46 -4.26
C GLY A 143 0.94 1.11 -3.40
N ASP A 144 0.12 2.09 -3.03
CA ASP A 144 -1.17 1.85 -2.38
C ASP A 144 -2.17 1.23 -3.35
N TYR A 145 -3.16 0.52 -2.80
CA TYR A 145 -4.27 -0.05 -3.56
C TYR A 145 -5.45 0.92 -3.52
N LEU A 146 -5.20 2.14 -3.98
CA LEU A 146 -6.14 3.25 -3.97
C LEU A 146 -6.16 3.91 -5.35
N VAL A 147 -7.37 4.08 -5.88
CA VAL A 147 -7.67 4.85 -7.09
C VAL A 147 -8.43 6.10 -6.65
N VAL A 148 -8.04 7.28 -7.12
CA VAL A 148 -8.74 8.55 -6.87
C VAL A 148 -8.99 9.22 -8.22
N SER A 149 -10.26 9.52 -8.55
CA SER A 149 -10.62 10.17 -9.81
C SER A 149 -11.95 10.93 -9.69
N PRO A 150 -12.22 11.92 -10.56
CA PRO A 150 -13.60 12.36 -10.74
C PRO A 150 -14.44 11.24 -11.35
N TYR A 151 -15.77 11.36 -11.27
CA TYR A 151 -16.69 10.38 -11.84
C TYR A 151 -17.75 11.04 -12.72
N GLU A 152 -17.89 10.52 -13.93
CA GLU A 152 -18.87 10.98 -14.92
C GLU A 152 -20.15 10.14 -14.80
N GLY A 153 -20.97 10.45 -13.80
CA GLY A 153 -22.25 9.78 -13.56
C GLY A 153 -22.97 10.36 -12.35
N GLU A 154 -24.13 9.78 -12.04
CA GLU A 154 -24.87 10.16 -10.82
C GLU A 154 -24.18 9.54 -9.60
N MET A 155 -24.01 10.34 -8.55
CA MET A 155 -23.46 9.93 -7.26
C MET A 155 -24.43 10.33 -6.15
N ASP A 156 -24.58 9.48 -5.14
CA ASP A 156 -25.48 9.74 -4.00
C ASP A 156 -24.92 10.76 -2.99
N ALA A 157 -23.64 11.14 -3.12
CA ALA A 157 -22.94 12.13 -2.31
C ALA A 157 -21.77 12.76 -3.09
N PRO A 158 -21.23 13.90 -2.64
CA PRO A 158 -20.09 14.56 -3.30
C PRO A 158 -18.85 13.68 -3.43
N ILE A 159 -18.65 12.76 -2.48
CA ILE A 159 -17.54 11.81 -2.46
C ILE A 159 -18.10 10.42 -2.17
N VAL A 160 -17.66 9.43 -2.93
CA VAL A 160 -18.03 8.03 -2.72
C VAL A 160 -16.77 7.17 -2.79
N ALA A 161 -16.61 6.26 -1.83
CA ALA A 161 -15.53 5.27 -1.86
C ALA A 161 -16.11 3.86 -2.00
N SER A 162 -15.71 3.19 -3.08
CA SER A 162 -16.10 1.83 -3.40
C SER A 162 -14.95 0.86 -3.13
N SER A 163 -15.26 -0.30 -2.58
CA SER A 163 -14.42 -1.51 -2.60
C SER A 163 -15.27 -2.67 -3.06
N TRP A 164 -14.69 -3.85 -3.31
CA TRP A 164 -15.48 -4.98 -3.78
C TRP A 164 -16.66 -5.32 -2.84
N GLY A 165 -17.88 -5.15 -3.35
CA GLY A 165 -19.16 -5.36 -2.67
C GLY A 165 -19.48 -4.36 -1.57
N ARG A 166 -18.80 -3.21 -1.47
CA ARG A 166 -19.01 -2.26 -0.36
C ARG A 166 -18.82 -0.82 -0.80
N GLN A 167 -19.55 0.08 -0.15
CA GLN A 167 -19.45 1.50 -0.42
C GLN A 167 -19.63 2.33 0.85
N VAL A 168 -19.02 3.50 0.89
CA VAL A 168 -19.32 4.56 1.86
C VAL A 168 -19.38 5.90 1.14
N THR A 169 -20.29 6.76 1.59
CA THR A 169 -20.45 8.13 1.10
C THR A 169 -19.85 9.13 2.08
N ALA A 170 -19.32 10.25 1.58
CA ALA A 170 -18.84 11.35 2.40
C ALA A 170 -19.22 12.71 1.78
N GLU A 171 -19.45 13.70 2.64
CA GLU A 171 -19.71 15.08 2.23
C GLU A 171 -18.41 15.88 2.02
N THR A 172 -17.33 15.49 2.72
CA THR A 172 -16.02 16.14 2.71
C THR A 172 -14.89 15.10 2.78
N ALA A 173 -13.72 15.45 2.28
CA ALA A 173 -12.53 14.62 2.23
C ALA A 173 -11.94 14.32 3.62
N ASP A 174 -12.24 15.15 4.62
CA ASP A 174 -11.80 14.96 6.01
C ASP A 174 -12.71 14.03 6.83
N ASP A 175 -13.70 13.40 6.19
CA ASP A 175 -14.57 12.43 6.84
C ASP A 175 -13.75 11.23 7.39
N GLN A 176 -13.91 10.99 8.69
CA GLN A 176 -13.22 9.90 9.38
C GLN A 176 -13.73 8.52 8.97
N ASP A 177 -14.96 8.39 8.48
CA ASP A 177 -15.49 7.15 7.94
C ASP A 177 -14.89 6.83 6.57
N LEU A 178 -14.70 7.83 5.70
CA LEU A 178 -13.96 7.69 4.45
C LEU A 178 -12.53 7.19 4.69
N THR A 179 -11.79 7.87 5.57
CA THR A 179 -10.40 7.49 5.91
C THR A 179 -10.34 6.07 6.47
N ARG A 180 -11.28 5.69 7.33
CA ARG A 180 -11.31 4.33 7.91
C ARG A 180 -11.71 3.28 6.89
N PHE A 181 -12.57 3.62 5.93
CA PHE A 181 -12.93 2.74 4.83
C PHE A 181 -11.73 2.40 3.98
N VAL A 182 -10.95 3.40 3.55
CA VAL A 182 -9.69 3.19 2.84
C VAL A 182 -8.77 2.29 3.65
N GLN A 183 -8.46 2.65 4.89
CA GLN A 183 -7.56 1.85 5.75
C GLN A 183 -8.02 0.41 5.97
N ARG A 184 -9.33 0.16 5.93
CA ARG A 184 -9.90 -1.16 6.22
C ARG A 184 -9.98 -2.05 4.98
N TYR A 185 -10.27 -1.47 3.82
CA TYR A 185 -10.61 -2.22 2.60
C TYR A 185 -9.54 -2.11 1.51
N GLU A 186 -8.60 -1.18 1.63
CA GLU A 186 -7.38 -1.20 0.82
C GLU A 186 -6.62 -2.51 1.06
N ARG A 187 -6.17 -3.16 -0.03
CA ARG A 187 -5.57 -4.50 -0.03
C ARG A 187 -6.50 -5.53 0.62
N GLY A 188 -7.80 -5.42 0.31
CA GLY A 188 -8.84 -6.32 0.79
C GLY A 188 -8.46 -7.79 0.58
N THR A 189 -8.70 -8.61 1.61
CA THR A 189 -8.44 -10.07 1.54
C THR A 189 -9.71 -10.88 1.30
N ASP A 190 -10.84 -10.19 1.30
CA ASP A 190 -12.20 -10.65 1.12
C ASP A 190 -12.79 -10.13 -0.20
N VAL A 191 -11.97 -10.24 -1.25
CA VAL A 191 -12.26 -9.92 -2.66
C VAL A 191 -11.96 -11.16 -3.51
N PRO A 192 -12.37 -11.22 -4.79
CA PRO A 192 -12.13 -12.41 -5.61
C PRO A 192 -10.64 -12.70 -5.88
N GLU A 193 -9.81 -11.67 -6.09
CA GLU A 193 -8.38 -11.81 -6.41
C GLU A 193 -7.47 -11.06 -5.43
N PRO A 194 -7.45 -11.44 -4.14
CA PRO A 194 -6.75 -10.67 -3.12
C PRO A 194 -5.24 -10.65 -3.36
N GLY A 195 -4.68 -9.44 -3.49
CA GLY A 195 -3.23 -9.22 -3.64
C GLY A 195 -2.69 -9.34 -5.05
N ALA A 196 -3.56 -9.46 -6.07
CA ALA A 196 -3.19 -9.24 -7.46
C ALA A 196 -2.72 -7.80 -7.70
N SER A 197 -1.90 -7.57 -8.73
CA SER A 197 -1.24 -6.27 -8.93
C SER A 197 -2.25 -5.15 -9.16
N CYS A 198 -2.07 -4.00 -8.49
CA CYS A 198 -2.77 -2.76 -8.85
C CYS A 198 -1.87 -1.80 -9.67
N SER A 199 -0.85 -2.31 -10.33
CA SER A 199 0.03 -1.54 -11.23
C SER A 199 0.47 -2.38 -12.42
N GLY A 200 0.90 -1.74 -13.50
CA GLY A 200 1.25 -2.39 -14.77
C GLY A 200 0.05 -2.77 -15.65
N GLY A 201 -1.14 -2.27 -15.33
CA GLY A 201 -2.34 -2.31 -16.16
C GLY A 201 -2.50 -1.03 -16.98
N VAL A 202 -3.75 -0.57 -17.13
CA VAL A 202 -4.16 0.62 -17.90
C VAL A 202 -3.90 1.89 -17.11
N ALA A 203 -3.35 2.92 -17.75
CA ALA A 203 -3.10 4.24 -17.15
C ALA A 203 -3.97 5.34 -17.76
N GLU A 204 -4.62 5.04 -18.87
CA GLU A 204 -5.43 5.95 -19.67
C GLU A 204 -6.77 6.25 -18.97
N THR A 205 -7.29 7.44 -19.26
CA THR A 205 -8.58 7.96 -18.80
C THR A 205 -9.73 7.44 -19.67
N ALA A 206 -10.97 7.57 -19.20
CA ALA A 206 -12.15 7.15 -19.96
C ALA A 206 -12.20 7.80 -21.35
N THR A 207 -11.86 9.08 -21.46
CA THR A 207 -11.83 9.82 -22.72
C THR A 207 -10.82 9.24 -23.71
N GLU A 208 -9.61 8.91 -23.23
CA GLU A 208 -8.56 8.32 -24.06
C GLU A 208 -8.93 6.90 -24.51
N ILE A 209 -9.52 6.11 -23.61
CA ILE A 209 -10.01 4.77 -23.93
C ILE A 209 -11.12 4.82 -24.97
N ASP A 210 -12.07 5.73 -24.83
CA ASP A 210 -13.18 5.86 -25.77
C ASP A 210 -12.71 6.33 -27.15
N ALA A 211 -11.69 7.19 -27.21
CA ALA A 211 -11.05 7.56 -28.47
C ALA A 211 -10.35 6.36 -29.13
N ALA A 212 -9.53 5.62 -28.38
CA ALA A 212 -8.82 4.44 -28.88
C ALA A 212 -9.80 3.37 -29.42
N LEU A 213 -10.88 3.09 -28.69
CA LEU A 213 -11.91 2.14 -29.11
C LEU A 213 -12.65 2.59 -30.36
N ALA A 214 -12.92 3.90 -30.50
CA ALA A 214 -13.55 4.45 -31.70
C ALA A 214 -12.67 4.32 -32.95
N GLU A 215 -11.35 4.34 -32.78
CA GLU A 215 -10.36 4.14 -33.83
C GLU A 215 -10.05 2.65 -34.09
N GLY A 216 -10.61 1.75 -33.27
CA GLY A 216 -10.39 0.30 -33.37
C GLY A 216 -9.04 -0.14 -32.83
N GLU A 217 -8.41 0.68 -31.99
CA GLU A 217 -7.14 0.35 -31.36
C GLU A 217 -7.32 -0.65 -30.22
N GLN A 218 -6.31 -1.51 -30.01
CA GLN A 218 -6.35 -2.50 -28.95
C GLN A 218 -6.00 -1.85 -27.61
N VAL A 219 -6.97 -1.81 -26.70
CA VAL A 219 -6.78 -1.33 -25.33
C VAL A 219 -6.46 -2.52 -24.40
N GLY A 220 -5.29 -2.50 -23.76
CA GLY A 220 -4.85 -3.54 -22.82
C GLY A 220 -3.36 -3.45 -22.45
N GLY A 221 -2.99 -3.87 -21.23
CA GLY A 221 -1.68 -3.57 -20.60
C GLY A 221 -0.44 -4.17 -21.27
N GLU A 222 0.32 -3.34 -21.99
CA GLU A 222 1.56 -2.62 -21.60
C GLU A 222 1.50 -1.36 -22.49
N GLY A 223 1.52 -0.17 -21.88
CA GLY A 223 1.04 1.11 -22.43
C GLY A 223 1.12 1.26 -23.94
N MET A 224 0.03 1.77 -24.54
CA MET A 224 -0.03 2.23 -25.92
C MET A 224 1.30 2.89 -26.27
N SER A 225 2.16 2.17 -26.98
CA SER A 225 3.44 2.74 -27.38
C SER A 225 3.10 3.85 -28.33
N ASP A 226 3.53 5.05 -27.98
CA ASP A 226 3.53 6.30 -28.75
C ASP A 226 4.06 6.03 -30.19
N GLU A 227 3.22 5.46 -31.06
CA GLU A 227 3.46 5.31 -32.50
C GLU A 227 3.09 6.64 -33.16
N SER A 228 3.82 7.69 -32.76
CA SER A 228 3.80 9.00 -33.42
C SER A 228 5.20 9.61 -33.42
N ALA A 229 6.20 8.82 -33.79
CA ALA A 229 7.48 9.31 -34.25
C ALA A 229 7.61 9.12 -35.77
N GLU A 230 6.97 10.03 -36.49
CA GLU A 230 7.37 10.59 -37.79
C GLU A 230 7.96 9.62 -38.84
N ASP A 231 7.06 9.11 -39.70
CA ASP A 231 7.37 8.75 -41.08
C ASP A 231 7.84 10.01 -41.84
N THR A 232 9.15 10.18 -41.99
CA THR A 232 9.73 11.06 -43.00
C THR A 232 10.44 10.21 -44.05
N GLY A 233 9.70 9.91 -45.12
CA GLY A 233 10.25 9.36 -46.34
C GLY A 233 11.30 10.29 -46.99
N GLY A 234 12.32 9.68 -47.58
CA GLY A 234 13.30 10.39 -48.41
C GLY A 234 14.39 9.48 -48.95
N ALA A 235 14.13 8.84 -50.08
CA ALA A 235 15.13 8.14 -50.89
C ALA A 235 16.11 9.13 -51.56
N GLU A 236 17.39 8.77 -51.66
CA GLU A 236 18.20 8.71 -52.90
C GLU A 236 19.72 8.57 -52.61
N GLY A 237 20.32 7.51 -53.16
CA GLY A 237 21.47 7.62 -54.08
C GLY A 237 22.90 7.94 -53.59
N THR A 238 23.70 6.88 -53.48
CA THR A 238 25.00 6.64 -54.18
C THR A 238 26.36 7.23 -53.71
N GLU A 239 27.34 6.30 -53.71
CA GLU A 239 28.80 6.36 -53.98
C GLU A 239 29.85 6.61 -52.86
N GLU A 240 30.65 5.54 -52.65
CA GLU A 240 32.10 5.42 -52.43
C GLU A 240 32.94 6.59 -51.87
N SER A 241 33.73 6.34 -50.82
CA SER A 241 35.18 6.00 -50.90
C SER A 241 35.96 6.27 -49.59
N GLU A 242 36.81 5.29 -49.25
CA GLU A 242 38.18 5.34 -48.67
C GLU A 242 38.50 5.89 -47.25
N GLU A 243 39.13 4.98 -46.47
CA GLU A 243 40.29 5.08 -45.57
C GLU A 243 40.46 6.26 -44.57
N THR A 244 40.66 5.95 -43.29
CA THR A 244 41.99 5.88 -42.62
C THR A 244 41.89 5.76 -41.09
N GLY A 245 42.72 4.87 -40.51
CA GLY A 245 43.34 4.92 -39.16
C GLY A 245 42.45 4.96 -37.90
N GLY A 246 42.67 4.20 -36.83
CA GLY A 246 43.80 3.42 -36.36
C GLY A 246 43.75 3.37 -34.81
N SER A 247 44.19 2.25 -34.24
CA SER A 247 44.60 2.05 -32.82
C SER A 247 43.51 2.13 -31.74
N GLU A 248 43.46 1.32 -30.68
CA GLU A 248 44.33 0.25 -30.13
C GLU A 248 43.50 -0.47 -29.03
N ASP A 249 43.67 -1.79 -28.93
CA ASP A 249 43.90 -2.60 -27.71
C ASP A 249 42.87 -2.63 -26.55
N THR A 250 42.57 -3.74 -25.85
CA THR A 250 43.04 -5.14 -25.83
C THR A 250 42.16 -5.96 -24.87
N GLU A 251 42.14 -7.29 -25.10
CA GLU A 251 42.07 -8.40 -24.12
C GLU A 251 40.80 -8.59 -23.25
N GLY A 252 40.32 -9.81 -23.00
CA GLY A 252 40.95 -11.11 -23.14
C GLY A 252 39.95 -12.26 -23.09
N SER A 253 40.40 -13.38 -23.64
CA SER A 253 39.65 -14.62 -23.82
C SER A 253 40.43 -15.76 -23.16
N GLU A 254 39.68 -16.70 -22.58
CA GLU A 254 40.04 -18.09 -22.23
C GLU A 254 41.08 -18.27 -21.10
N GLY A 255 41.01 -19.28 -20.24
CA GLY A 255 40.16 -20.46 -20.17
C GLY A 255 40.75 -21.45 -19.16
N SER A 256 39.95 -22.49 -18.89
CA SER A 256 40.31 -23.84 -18.41
C SER A 256 40.74 -24.09 -16.95
N GLU A 257 39.90 -24.90 -16.29
CA GLU A 257 40.16 -26.26 -15.73
C GLU A 257 41.42 -26.42 -14.84
N ASN A 258 41.40 -27.13 -13.70
CA ASN A 258 40.91 -28.50 -13.50
C ASN A 258 41.04 -28.92 -12.00
N THR A 259 40.21 -29.88 -11.52
CA THR A 259 40.47 -30.99 -10.54
C THR A 259 41.15 -30.72 -9.18
N GLU A 260 40.93 -31.40 -8.03
CA GLU A 260 40.25 -32.63 -7.63
C GLU A 260 40.22 -32.70 -6.08
N ASP A 261 39.24 -33.44 -5.56
CA ASP A 261 39.29 -34.40 -4.41
C ASP A 261 39.47 -33.96 -2.94
N GLY A 262 38.77 -34.68 -2.05
CA GLY A 262 39.02 -34.69 -0.60
C GLY A 262 37.83 -35.08 0.26
N SER A 263 37.40 -36.35 0.21
CA SER A 263 36.54 -36.99 1.21
C SER A 263 37.23 -37.10 2.59
N THR A 264 36.53 -36.84 3.70
CA THR A 264 36.78 -37.49 5.00
C THR A 264 35.50 -37.53 5.85
N ASP A 265 35.26 -38.71 6.41
CA ASP A 265 34.20 -39.12 7.33
C ASP A 265 34.40 -38.62 8.79
N GLU A 266 33.32 -38.81 9.56
CA GLU A 266 33.23 -39.22 10.98
C GLU A 266 32.68 -38.23 12.05
N GLU A 267 31.72 -38.82 12.80
CA GLU A 267 31.06 -38.50 14.08
C GLU A 267 29.89 -37.50 14.15
#